data_AF-A0A259KCA5-F1
#
_entry.id   AF-A0A259KCA5-F1
#
_cell.length_a   1.000
_cell.length_b   1.000
_cell.length_c   1.000
_cell.angle_alpha   90.00
_cell.angle_beta   90.00
_cell.angle_gamma   90.00
#
_symmetry.space_group_name_H-M   'P 1'
#
loop_
_entity.id
_entity.type
_entity.pdbx_description
1 polymer ?
#
loop_
_entity_poly.entity_id
_entity_poly.type
_entity_poly.pdbx_seq_one_letter_code
_entity_poly.pdbx_strand_id
1 'polypeptide(L)'
;MSSKPKFYITTAIAYPNGVPHMGHAYEAIATDCIARFKRLDGYDVRFLTGTDEHGIKMLQTAQKAGLTPRELLARNVPRFEAMVAAFGLSIDDFIHTTEERHKKSCQAIWEKMAANGDIYKSTYAGWYSVRDEAYYAADETQLNADGVRLGPQGTPVEWVEEESYFFRLSAYQQKLLDHYAANPDFIAPDARRNEVVSFVSGGLQDLSISRTTFDWGIPVPSDPKHIMYVWVDALTNYITALGYPDVQGELFAKYWPADVHVIGKDITRFHAVYWPAFLWSAGLAAPQ
;
A
#
# COMPACT_ATOMS: atom_id res chain seq x y z
N MET A 1 -5.63 14.50 35.27
CA MET A 1 -6.27 13.36 34.60
C MET A 1 -5.19 12.62 33.85
N SER A 2 -5.00 11.32 34.08
CA SER A 2 -4.02 10.54 33.32
C SER A 2 -4.39 10.60 31.83
N SER A 3 -3.47 10.97 30.95
CA SER A 3 -3.69 10.88 29.51
C SER A 3 -3.95 9.43 29.13
N LYS A 4 -5.04 9.16 28.41
CA LYS A 4 -5.33 7.82 27.89
C LYS A 4 -4.21 7.39 26.93
N PRO A 5 -3.75 6.12 26.96
CA PRO A 5 -2.79 5.63 25.98
C PRO A 5 -3.39 5.69 24.58
N LYS A 6 -2.58 6.07 23.58
CA LYS A 6 -3.01 6.12 22.18
C LYS A 6 -3.17 4.71 21.61
N PHE A 7 -4.06 4.55 20.62
CA PHE A 7 -4.14 3.36 19.79
C PHE A 7 -4.60 3.75 18.38
N TYR A 8 -3.75 3.57 17.38
CA TYR A 8 -4.04 3.84 15.99
C TYR A 8 -4.12 2.53 15.21
N ILE A 9 -5.29 2.28 14.63
CA ILE A 9 -5.59 1.05 13.89
C ILE A 9 -6.16 1.39 12.51
N THR A 10 -5.81 0.60 11.50
CA THR A 10 -6.26 0.82 10.13
C THR A 10 -6.75 -0.47 9.48
N THR A 11 -7.69 -0.37 8.54
CA THR A 11 -7.85 -1.39 7.48
C THR A 11 -6.84 -1.14 6.36
N ALA A 12 -6.70 -2.07 5.41
CA ALA A 12 -6.26 -1.70 4.07
C ALA A 12 -7.33 -0.80 3.40
N ILE A 13 -6.91 0.02 2.45
CA ILE A 13 -7.84 0.83 1.65
C ILE A 13 -8.37 -0.01 0.48
N ALA A 14 -9.68 0.03 0.26
CA ALA A 14 -10.34 -0.83 -0.73
C ALA A 14 -10.18 -0.27 -2.15
N TYR A 15 -10.09 -1.16 -3.14
CA TYR A 15 -9.98 -0.76 -4.55
C TYR A 15 -11.39 -0.66 -5.18
N PRO A 16 -11.93 0.55 -5.48
CA PRO A 16 -13.32 0.74 -5.85
C PRO A 16 -13.57 0.52 -7.36
N ASN A 17 -12.94 -0.49 -7.96
CA ASN A 17 -13.22 -0.91 -9.34
C ASN A 17 -14.49 -1.78 -9.46
N GLY A 18 -15.09 -2.16 -8.33
CA GLY A 18 -16.32 -2.95 -8.27
C GLY A 18 -17.23 -2.50 -7.12
N VAL A 19 -18.22 -3.33 -6.82
CA VAL A 19 -19.03 -3.18 -5.60
C VAL A 19 -18.29 -3.76 -4.40
N PRO A 20 -18.53 -3.24 -3.17
CA PRO A 20 -18.08 -3.91 -1.96
C PRO A 20 -18.56 -5.37 -1.92
N HIS A 21 -17.73 -6.25 -1.37
CA HIS A 21 -18.03 -7.67 -1.22
C HIS A 21 -17.69 -8.12 0.21
N MET A 22 -18.04 -9.35 0.57
CA MET A 22 -17.87 -9.86 1.94
C MET A 22 -16.44 -9.76 2.48
N GLY A 23 -15.40 -9.85 1.64
CA GLY A 23 -14.02 -9.61 2.07
C GLY A 23 -13.78 -8.20 2.64
N HIS A 24 -14.29 -7.15 1.98
CA HIS A 24 -14.18 -5.77 2.45
C HIS A 24 -14.92 -5.58 3.78
N ALA A 25 -16.14 -6.13 3.88
CA ALA A 25 -16.92 -6.06 5.11
C ALA A 25 -16.25 -6.82 6.26
N TYR A 26 -15.70 -8.01 5.98
CA TYR A 26 -15.00 -8.83 6.99
C TYR A 26 -13.82 -8.09 7.61
N GLU A 27 -12.93 -7.52 6.78
CA GLU A 27 -11.78 -6.76 7.27
C GLU A 27 -12.23 -5.55 8.10
N ALA A 28 -13.20 -4.78 7.59
CA ALA A 28 -13.67 -3.57 8.24
C ALA A 28 -14.39 -3.84 9.58
N ILE A 29 -15.22 -4.89 9.65
CA ILE A 29 -15.91 -5.30 10.89
C ILE A 29 -14.92 -5.84 11.92
N ALA A 30 -13.97 -6.69 11.51
CA ALA A 30 -12.96 -7.22 12.43
C ALA A 30 -12.12 -6.10 13.06
N THR A 31 -11.72 -5.13 12.23
CA THR A 31 -10.97 -3.95 12.66
C THR A 31 -11.80 -3.06 13.58
N ASP A 32 -13.08 -2.84 13.27
CA ASP A 32 -14.01 -2.09 14.12
C ASP A 32 -14.21 -2.73 15.50
N CYS A 33 -14.31 -4.06 15.56
CA CYS A 33 -14.38 -4.78 16.84
C CYS A 33 -13.15 -4.49 17.71
N ILE A 34 -11.94 -4.49 17.14
CA ILE A 34 -10.70 -4.17 17.86
C ILE A 34 -10.70 -2.70 18.30
N ALA A 35 -11.05 -1.77 17.41
CA ALA A 35 -11.11 -0.35 17.72
C ALA A 35 -12.09 -0.05 18.86
N ARG A 36 -13.30 -0.60 18.80
CA ARG A 36 -14.32 -0.47 19.86
C ARG A 36 -13.86 -1.10 21.17
N PHE A 37 -13.28 -2.28 21.11
CA PHE A 37 -12.74 -2.94 22.30
C PHE A 37 -11.68 -2.07 22.98
N LYS A 38 -10.73 -1.51 22.22
CA LYS A 38 -9.70 -0.61 22.74
C LYS A 38 -10.28 0.68 23.34
N ARG A 39 -11.34 1.25 22.74
CA ARG A 39 -12.05 2.40 23.33
C ARG A 39 -12.68 2.04 24.68
N LEU A 40 -13.30 0.86 24.79
CA LEU A 40 -13.87 0.35 26.05
C LEU A 40 -12.78 0.03 27.09
N ASP A 41 -11.60 -0.40 26.64
CA ASP A 41 -10.40 -0.65 27.44
C ASP A 41 -9.62 0.62 27.79
N GLY A 42 -10.22 1.81 27.61
CA GLY A 42 -9.67 3.08 28.09
C GLY A 42 -8.63 3.75 27.19
N TYR A 43 -8.40 3.25 25.98
CA TYR A 43 -7.50 3.88 25.00
C TYR A 43 -8.14 5.10 24.32
N ASP A 44 -7.29 6.02 23.87
CA ASP A 44 -7.63 7.06 22.90
C ASP A 44 -7.39 6.51 21.50
N VAL A 45 -8.47 6.12 20.83
CA VAL A 45 -8.40 5.33 19.59
C VAL A 45 -8.64 6.22 18.38
N ARG A 46 -7.78 6.07 17.37
CA ARG A 46 -8.04 6.53 16.00
C ARG A 46 -8.17 5.32 15.10
N PHE A 47 -9.26 5.23 14.35
CA PHE A 47 -9.54 4.14 13.41
C PHE A 47 -9.70 4.69 12.00
N LEU A 48 -8.82 4.26 11.09
CA LEU A 48 -8.83 4.64 9.67
C LEU A 48 -9.34 3.52 8.76
N THR A 49 -10.14 3.89 7.76
CA THR A 49 -10.38 3.11 6.54
C THR A 49 -10.40 4.04 5.32
N GLY A 50 -10.56 3.52 4.11
CA GLY A 50 -10.63 4.35 2.90
C GLY A 50 -10.62 3.58 1.59
N THR A 51 -10.35 4.30 0.50
CA THR A 51 -10.30 3.78 -0.88
C THR A 51 -9.00 4.13 -1.60
N ASP A 52 -8.43 3.15 -2.30
CA ASP A 52 -7.34 3.31 -3.27
C ASP A 52 -7.91 3.52 -4.66
N GLU A 53 -7.81 4.74 -5.16
CA GLU A 53 -8.59 5.25 -6.27
C GLU A 53 -7.80 5.40 -7.58
N HIS A 54 -6.49 5.10 -7.58
CA HIS A 54 -5.61 5.25 -8.75
C HIS A 54 -5.27 3.91 -9.42
N GLY A 55 -4.49 3.94 -10.51
CA GLY A 55 -3.95 2.73 -11.13
C GLY A 55 -4.66 2.25 -12.39
N ILE A 56 -3.99 1.36 -13.13
CA ILE A 56 -4.44 0.89 -14.44
C ILE A 56 -5.75 0.11 -14.39
N LYS A 57 -6.03 -0.62 -13.30
CA LYS A 57 -7.27 -1.40 -13.16
C LYS A 57 -8.49 -0.48 -13.06
N MET A 58 -8.39 0.67 -12.39
CA MET A 58 -9.44 1.70 -12.39
C MET A 58 -9.67 2.25 -13.80
N LEU A 59 -8.60 2.59 -14.52
CA LEU A 59 -8.67 3.07 -15.90
C LEU A 59 -9.35 2.07 -16.84
N GLN A 60 -8.90 0.81 -16.83
CA GLN A 60 -9.45 -0.27 -17.66
C GLN A 60 -10.92 -0.56 -17.33
N THR A 61 -11.28 -0.53 -16.05
CA THR A 61 -12.67 -0.74 -15.62
C THR A 61 -13.57 0.40 -16.07
N ALA A 62 -13.09 1.64 -15.97
CA ALA A 62 -13.83 2.81 -16.41
C ALA A 62 -14.06 2.74 -17.93
N GLN A 63 -13.01 2.45 -18.72
CA GLN A 63 -13.09 2.25 -20.16
C GLN A 63 -14.10 1.16 -20.56
N LYS A 64 -14.05 -0.02 -19.90
CA LYS A 64 -15.01 -1.12 -20.14
C LYS A 64 -16.46 -0.73 -19.84
N ALA A 65 -16.66 0.22 -18.91
CA ALA A 65 -17.97 0.74 -18.55
C ALA A 65 -18.40 1.97 -19.37
N GLY A 66 -17.57 2.45 -20.29
CA GLY A 66 -17.81 3.69 -21.04
C GLY A 66 -17.76 4.96 -20.16
N LEU A 67 -16.97 4.93 -19.09
CA LEU A 67 -16.83 6.00 -18.10
C LEU A 67 -15.38 6.51 -18.07
N THR A 68 -15.18 7.73 -17.58
CA THR A 68 -13.89 8.20 -17.07
C THR A 68 -13.58 7.59 -15.69
N PRO A 69 -12.31 7.52 -15.26
CA PRO A 69 -11.97 7.04 -13.91
C PRO A 69 -12.69 7.82 -12.80
N ARG A 70 -12.84 9.14 -12.95
CA ARG A 70 -13.57 9.99 -12.00
C ARG A 70 -15.05 9.63 -11.91
N GLU A 71 -15.70 9.36 -13.03
CA GLU A 71 -17.11 8.93 -13.03
C GLU A 71 -17.27 7.53 -12.43
N LEU A 72 -16.32 6.63 -12.66
CA LEU A 72 -16.31 5.31 -12.02
C LEU A 72 -16.21 5.44 -10.49
N LEU A 73 -15.35 6.32 -9.99
CA LEU A 73 -15.22 6.61 -8.56
C LEU A 73 -16.49 7.22 -7.99
N ALA A 74 -17.04 8.26 -8.62
CA ALA A 74 -18.28 8.90 -8.20
C ALA A 74 -19.45 7.89 -8.11
N ARG A 75 -19.41 6.82 -8.91
CA ARG A 75 -20.39 5.73 -8.85
C ARG A 75 -20.10 4.71 -7.73
N ASN A 76 -18.84 4.34 -7.52
CA ASN A 76 -18.46 3.19 -6.71
C ASN A 76 -18.08 3.54 -5.28
N VAL A 77 -17.36 4.64 -5.05
CA VAL A 77 -16.91 5.08 -3.71
C VAL A 77 -18.07 5.26 -2.73
N PRO A 78 -19.21 5.90 -3.08
CA PRO A 78 -20.35 6.02 -2.16
C PRO A 78 -20.91 4.67 -1.69
N ARG A 79 -20.66 3.58 -2.41
CA ARG A 79 -21.07 2.23 -1.99
C ARG A 79 -20.19 1.69 -0.87
N PHE A 80 -18.90 2.03 -0.86
CA PHE A 80 -17.98 1.70 0.23
C PHE A 80 -18.30 2.53 1.48
N GLU A 81 -18.57 3.83 1.33
CA GLU A 81 -19.05 4.68 2.43
C GLU A 81 -20.39 4.19 2.98
N ALA A 82 -21.32 3.79 2.11
CA ALA A 82 -22.59 3.19 2.51
C ALA A 82 -22.39 1.86 3.26
N MET A 83 -21.39 1.06 2.91
CA MET A 83 -21.03 -0.16 3.65
C MET A 83 -20.56 0.20 5.08
N VAL A 84 -19.70 1.21 5.22
CA VAL A 84 -19.26 1.72 6.54
C VAL A 84 -20.47 2.14 7.38
N ALA A 85 -21.39 2.90 6.80
CA ALA A 85 -22.60 3.36 7.48
C ALA A 85 -23.56 2.19 7.83
N ALA A 86 -23.76 1.24 6.91
CA ALA A 86 -24.68 0.12 7.09
C ALA A 86 -24.24 -0.83 8.22
N PHE A 87 -22.94 -1.04 8.39
CA PHE A 87 -22.39 -1.81 9.51
C PHE A 87 -22.15 -0.96 10.77
N GLY A 88 -22.40 0.35 10.71
CA GLY A 88 -22.19 1.26 11.83
C GLY A 88 -20.74 1.27 12.30
N LEU A 89 -19.77 1.22 11.38
CA LEU A 89 -18.35 1.19 11.74
C LEU A 89 -17.94 2.51 12.40
N SER A 90 -17.11 2.41 13.44
CA SER A 90 -16.66 3.52 14.29
C SER A 90 -15.37 4.16 13.79
N ILE A 91 -15.29 4.44 12.49
CA ILE A 91 -14.12 5.10 11.89
C ILE A 91 -14.05 6.56 12.31
N ASP A 92 -12.84 7.10 12.41
CA ASP A 92 -12.57 8.51 12.73
C ASP A 92 -12.22 9.34 11.48
N ASP A 93 -11.88 8.68 10.37
CA ASP A 93 -11.60 9.28 9.06
C ASP A 93 -11.82 8.24 7.95
N PHE A 94 -12.18 8.71 6.76
CA PHE A 94 -12.27 7.91 5.53
C PHE A 94 -11.35 8.56 4.49
N ILE A 95 -10.23 7.91 4.16
CA ILE A 95 -9.23 8.46 3.25
C ILE A 95 -9.55 8.11 1.79
N HIS A 96 -9.42 9.09 0.90
CA HIS A 96 -9.50 8.89 -0.55
C HIS A 96 -8.15 9.25 -1.17
N THR A 97 -7.54 8.36 -1.98
CA THR A 97 -6.23 8.67 -2.56
C THR A 97 -6.27 9.80 -3.59
N THR A 98 -7.46 10.18 -4.11
CA THR A 98 -7.61 11.36 -4.98
C THR A 98 -7.64 12.70 -4.25
N GLU A 99 -7.66 12.71 -2.91
CA GLU A 99 -7.64 13.96 -2.13
C GLU A 99 -6.28 14.67 -2.22
N GLU A 100 -6.34 16.01 -2.22
CA GLU A 100 -5.12 16.84 -2.27
C GLU A 100 -4.20 16.62 -1.06
N ARG A 101 -4.75 16.29 0.12
CA ARG A 101 -3.94 15.92 1.31
C ARG A 101 -3.10 14.68 1.06
N HIS A 102 -3.64 13.72 0.32
CA HIS A 102 -2.97 12.46 0.00
C HIS A 102 -1.90 12.67 -1.06
N LYS A 103 -2.21 13.40 -2.13
CA LYS A 103 -1.23 13.79 -3.14
C LYS A 103 0.01 14.47 -2.52
N LYS A 104 -0.21 15.45 -1.63
CA LYS A 104 0.89 16.15 -0.92
C LYS A 104 1.73 15.19 -0.07
N SER A 105 1.09 14.25 0.62
CA SER A 105 1.77 13.24 1.42
C SER A 105 2.66 12.33 0.58
N CYS A 106 2.13 11.81 -0.54
CA CYS A 106 2.86 10.96 -1.47
C CYS A 106 4.06 11.68 -2.10
N GLN A 107 3.87 12.94 -2.51
CA GLN A 107 4.97 13.77 -3.02
C GLN A 107 6.06 14.02 -1.96
N ALA A 108 5.66 14.31 -0.71
CA ALA A 108 6.62 14.55 0.36
C ALA A 108 7.40 13.29 0.76
N ILE A 109 6.75 12.12 0.89
CA ILE A 109 7.48 10.88 1.22
C ILE A 109 8.41 10.48 0.07
N TRP A 110 7.99 10.68 -1.18
CA TRP A 110 8.85 10.48 -2.35
C TRP A 110 10.10 11.34 -2.29
N GLU A 111 9.96 12.65 -2.05
CA GLU A 111 11.08 13.57 -1.94
C GLU A 111 12.02 13.19 -0.80
N LYS A 112 11.50 12.71 0.33
CA LYS A 112 12.32 12.22 1.45
C LYS A 112 13.12 10.97 1.08
N MET A 113 12.49 9.98 0.45
CA MET A 113 13.19 8.77 -0.02
C MET A 113 14.24 9.10 -1.10
N ALA A 114 13.92 10.03 -2.01
CA ALA A 114 14.87 10.52 -3.02
C ALA A 114 16.05 11.25 -2.38
N ALA A 115 15.80 12.12 -1.39
CA ALA A 115 16.84 12.83 -0.65
C ALA A 115 17.74 11.88 0.17
N ASN A 116 17.23 10.73 0.59
CA ASN A 116 18.02 9.68 1.24
C ASN A 116 18.86 8.85 0.25
N GLY A 117 18.72 9.07 -1.06
CA GLY A 117 19.46 8.37 -2.12
C GLY A 117 18.86 7.03 -2.55
N ASP A 118 17.65 6.72 -2.08
CA ASP A 118 16.99 5.42 -2.32
C ASP A 118 16.11 5.39 -3.56
N ILE A 119 15.91 6.53 -4.23
CA ILE A 119 15.20 6.58 -5.51
C ILE A 119 16.18 6.88 -6.63
N TYR A 120 16.15 6.04 -7.67
CA TYR A 120 16.92 6.27 -8.90
C TYR A 120 16.10 5.91 -10.13
N LYS A 121 16.41 6.54 -11.26
CA LYS A 121 15.76 6.27 -12.55
C LYS A 121 16.51 5.18 -13.29
N SER A 122 15.79 4.24 -13.88
CA SER A 122 16.36 3.18 -14.72
C SER A 122 15.34 2.71 -15.76
N THR A 123 15.79 1.90 -16.72
CA THR A 123 14.91 1.19 -17.64
C THR A 123 14.77 -0.23 -17.13
N TYR A 124 13.54 -0.63 -16.83
CA TYR A 124 13.25 -2.02 -16.51
C TYR A 124 13.00 -2.77 -17.82
N ALA A 125 13.63 -3.93 -17.99
CA ALA A 125 13.35 -4.84 -19.09
C ALA A 125 13.16 -6.25 -18.51
N GLY A 126 11.97 -6.81 -18.59
CA GLY A 126 11.68 -8.11 -18.00
C GLY A 126 10.29 -8.67 -18.33
N TRP A 127 10.02 -9.90 -17.90
CA TRP A 127 8.74 -10.56 -18.11
C TRP A 127 7.78 -10.21 -16.97
N TYR A 128 6.69 -9.50 -17.26
CA TYR A 128 5.73 -9.04 -16.27
C TYR A 128 4.44 -9.86 -16.29
N SER A 129 3.99 -10.32 -15.12
CA SER A 129 2.65 -10.88 -14.94
C SER A 129 1.70 -9.81 -14.41
N VAL A 130 0.73 -9.42 -15.25
CA VAL A 130 -0.37 -8.51 -14.83
C VAL A 130 -1.18 -9.11 -13.67
N ARG A 131 -1.26 -10.44 -13.61
CA ARG A 131 -2.04 -11.15 -12.58
C ARG A 131 -1.35 -11.18 -11.23
N ASP A 132 -0.04 -11.37 -11.24
CA ASP A 132 0.76 -11.47 -10.01
C ASP A 132 1.26 -10.11 -9.53
N GLU A 133 1.17 -9.08 -10.40
CA GLU A 133 1.80 -7.76 -10.21
C GLU A 133 3.29 -7.87 -9.88
N ALA A 134 3.93 -8.87 -10.50
CA ALA A 134 5.32 -9.24 -10.29
C ALA A 134 6.05 -9.38 -11.61
N TYR A 135 7.34 -9.05 -11.58
CA TYR A 135 8.26 -9.30 -12.68
C TYR A 135 9.07 -10.55 -12.40
N TYR A 136 9.43 -11.23 -13.48
CA TYR A 136 10.22 -12.44 -13.49
C TYR A 136 11.36 -12.30 -14.50
N ALA A 137 12.52 -12.83 -14.13
CA ALA A 137 13.65 -12.94 -15.05
C ALA A 137 13.35 -13.99 -16.14
N ALA A 138 14.11 -13.95 -17.24
CA ALA A 138 13.87 -14.83 -18.38
C ALA A 138 14.05 -16.32 -18.04
N ASP A 139 14.92 -16.64 -17.08
CA ASP A 139 15.18 -17.97 -16.53
C ASP A 139 14.13 -18.45 -15.52
N GLU A 140 13.35 -17.54 -14.93
CA GLU A 140 12.21 -17.85 -14.08
C GLU A 140 10.91 -18.13 -14.86
N THR A 141 10.95 -18.01 -16.19
CA THR A 141 9.76 -18.13 -17.05
C THR A 141 9.91 -19.22 -18.10
N GLN A 142 8.80 -19.85 -18.46
CA GLN A 142 8.78 -20.96 -19.42
C GLN A 142 7.64 -20.82 -20.44
N LEU A 143 7.86 -21.28 -21.66
CA LEU A 143 6.81 -21.37 -22.66
C LEU A 143 5.96 -22.62 -22.41
N ASN A 144 4.64 -22.48 -22.42
CA ASN A 144 3.73 -23.62 -22.42
C ASN A 144 3.56 -24.20 -23.85
N ALA A 145 2.77 -25.27 -23.97
CA ALA A 145 2.52 -25.94 -25.25
C ALA A 145 1.85 -25.04 -26.31
N ASP A 146 1.17 -23.98 -25.89
CA ASP A 146 0.48 -23.02 -26.76
C ASP A 146 1.37 -21.81 -27.13
N GLY A 147 2.65 -21.80 -26.73
CA GLY A 147 3.57 -20.70 -26.98
C GLY A 147 3.36 -19.47 -26.09
N VAL A 148 2.56 -19.56 -25.03
CA VAL A 148 2.38 -18.52 -24.03
C VAL A 148 3.48 -18.65 -22.99
N ARG A 149 4.22 -17.57 -22.71
CA ARG A 149 5.22 -17.56 -21.65
C ARG A 149 4.54 -17.39 -20.31
N LEU A 150 4.89 -18.24 -19.35
CA LEU A 150 4.33 -18.29 -18.00
C LEU A 150 5.41 -18.00 -16.96
N GLY A 151 5.04 -17.25 -15.92
CA GLY A 151 5.84 -17.10 -14.71
C GLY A 151 5.81 -18.34 -13.81
N PRO A 152 6.57 -18.34 -12.70
CA PRO A 152 6.68 -19.47 -11.77
C PRO A 152 5.35 -19.83 -11.09
N GLN A 153 4.39 -18.90 -11.06
CA GLN A 153 3.03 -19.13 -10.54
C GLN A 153 2.07 -19.68 -11.62
N GLY A 154 2.56 -19.97 -12.83
CA GLY A 154 1.77 -20.45 -13.96
C GLY A 154 0.88 -19.38 -14.60
N THR A 155 1.14 -18.10 -14.34
CA THR A 155 0.39 -16.98 -14.91
C THR A 155 1.09 -16.43 -16.15
N PRO A 156 0.35 -15.97 -17.19
CA PRO A 156 0.95 -15.39 -18.38
C PRO A 156 1.82 -14.18 -18.07
N VAL A 157 2.98 -14.11 -18.74
CA VAL A 157 3.90 -13.00 -18.66
C VAL A 157 4.19 -12.42 -20.05
N GLU A 158 4.39 -11.11 -20.10
CA GLU A 158 4.72 -10.38 -21.33
C GLU A 158 6.02 -9.62 -21.15
N TRP A 159 6.82 -9.47 -22.22
CA TRP A 159 8.03 -8.67 -22.16
C TRP A 159 7.66 -7.19 -22.09
N VAL A 160 8.13 -6.53 -21.04
CA VAL A 160 7.92 -5.11 -20.80
C VAL A 160 9.27 -4.43 -20.70
N GLU A 161 9.49 -3.40 -21.51
CA GLU A 161 10.62 -2.50 -21.39
C GLU A 161 10.11 -1.08 -21.16
N GLU A 162 10.20 -0.61 -19.92
CA GLU A 162 9.66 0.68 -19.52
C GLU A 162 10.63 1.44 -18.62
N GLU A 163 10.76 2.74 -18.90
CA GLU A 163 11.42 3.67 -17.99
C GLU A 163 10.63 3.73 -16.67
N SER A 164 11.32 3.55 -15.54
CA SER A 164 10.71 3.58 -14.22
C SER A 164 11.69 4.15 -13.19
N TYR A 165 11.13 4.71 -12.12
CA TYR A 165 11.87 5.00 -10.91
C TYR A 165 11.87 3.75 -10.03
N PHE A 166 13.01 3.50 -9.39
CA PHE A 166 13.25 2.35 -8.53
C PHE A 166 13.55 2.81 -7.12
N PHE A 167 12.97 2.10 -6.16
CA PHE A 167 13.35 2.17 -4.76
C PHE A 167 14.43 1.12 -4.46
N ARG A 168 15.49 1.50 -3.74
CA ARG A 168 16.60 0.63 -3.31
C ARG A 168 16.22 -0.37 -2.23
N LEU A 169 15.19 -1.18 -2.48
CA LEU A 169 14.67 -2.16 -1.52
C LEU A 169 15.75 -3.17 -1.09
N SER A 170 16.66 -3.52 -1.99
CA SER A 170 17.79 -4.42 -1.71
C SER A 170 18.65 -3.94 -0.52
N ALA A 171 18.80 -2.63 -0.35
CA ALA A 171 19.57 -2.02 0.74
C ALA A 171 18.93 -2.21 2.13
N TYR A 172 17.65 -2.59 2.19
CA TYR A 172 16.89 -2.73 3.44
C TYR A 172 16.78 -4.17 3.95
N GLN A 173 17.31 -5.16 3.22
CA GLN A 173 17.16 -6.57 3.54
C GLN A 173 17.60 -6.90 4.98
N GLN A 174 18.83 -6.55 5.36
CA GLN A 174 19.34 -6.87 6.70
C GLN A 174 18.55 -6.14 7.79
N LYS A 175 18.22 -4.86 7.55
CA LYS A 175 17.44 -4.05 8.50
C LYS A 175 16.05 -4.63 8.76
N LEU A 176 15.40 -5.17 7.73
CA LEU A 176 14.13 -5.88 7.86
C LEU A 176 14.27 -7.16 8.70
N LEU A 177 15.27 -8.00 8.41
CA LEU A 177 15.52 -9.23 9.17
C LEU A 177 15.80 -8.95 10.65
N ASP A 178 16.64 -7.95 10.93
CA ASP A 178 16.94 -7.50 12.29
C ASP A 178 15.68 -7.00 13.00
N HIS A 179 14.83 -6.24 12.29
CA HIS A 179 13.57 -5.75 12.82
C HIS A 179 12.61 -6.89 13.17
N TYR A 180 12.46 -7.91 12.31
CA TYR A 180 11.60 -9.06 12.60
C TYR A 180 12.12 -9.91 13.76
N ALA A 181 13.45 -9.98 13.94
CA ALA A 181 14.07 -10.69 15.06
C ALA A 181 13.85 -9.93 16.39
N ALA A 182 13.96 -8.61 16.37
CA ALA A 182 13.74 -7.76 17.54
C ALA A 182 12.26 -7.59 17.91
N ASN A 183 11.35 -7.71 16.95
CA ASN A 183 9.91 -7.49 17.10
C ASN A 183 9.16 -8.73 16.60
N PRO A 184 9.10 -9.83 17.39
CA PRO A 184 8.50 -11.09 16.95
C PRO A 184 7.02 -10.94 16.58
N ASP A 185 6.31 -9.99 17.22
CA ASP A 185 4.88 -9.76 17.03
C ASP A 185 4.55 -8.75 15.90
N PHE A 186 5.55 -8.20 15.20
CA PHE A 186 5.35 -7.22 14.11
C PHE A 186 4.49 -7.78 12.96
N ILE A 187 4.51 -9.09 12.75
CA ILE A 187 3.71 -9.78 11.73
C ILE A 187 2.97 -10.93 12.39
N ALA A 188 1.65 -10.86 12.39
CA ALA A 188 0.78 -11.94 12.83
C ALA A 188 -0.15 -12.41 11.69
N PRO A 189 -0.54 -13.69 11.65
CA PRO A 189 -0.05 -14.80 12.50
C PRO A 189 1.34 -15.31 12.08
N ASP A 190 1.96 -16.17 12.90
CA ASP A 190 3.30 -16.74 12.68
C ASP A 190 3.53 -17.32 11.27
N ALA A 191 2.50 -17.91 10.67
CA ALA A 191 2.58 -18.42 9.31
C ALA A 191 2.94 -17.31 8.30
N ARG A 192 2.33 -16.12 8.44
CA ARG A 192 2.63 -14.95 7.60
C ARG A 192 4.01 -14.38 7.90
N ARG A 193 4.41 -14.35 9.18
CA ARG A 193 5.76 -13.96 9.59
C ARG A 193 6.82 -14.83 8.92
N ASN A 194 6.66 -16.15 8.98
CA ASN A 194 7.61 -17.10 8.41
C ASN A 194 7.72 -16.96 6.88
N GLU A 195 6.60 -16.75 6.18
CA GLU A 195 6.59 -16.46 4.75
C GLU A 195 7.36 -15.17 4.40
N VAL A 196 7.13 -14.09 5.14
CA VAL A 196 7.83 -12.81 4.93
C VAL A 196 9.32 -12.94 5.23
N VAL A 197 9.68 -13.56 6.36
CA VAL A 197 11.09 -13.78 6.74
C VAL A 197 11.79 -14.64 5.69
N SER A 198 11.15 -15.70 5.20
CA SER A 198 11.71 -16.55 4.15
C SER A 198 11.89 -15.80 2.84
N PHE A 199 10.93 -14.96 2.45
CA PHE A 199 11.02 -14.12 1.26
C PHE A 199 12.20 -13.13 1.35
N VAL A 200 12.30 -12.39 2.44
CA VAL A 200 13.38 -11.41 2.65
C VAL A 200 14.74 -12.10 2.75
N SER A 201 14.82 -13.27 3.38
CA SER A 201 16.06 -14.07 3.47
C SER A 201 16.52 -14.59 2.10
N GLY A 202 15.61 -14.76 1.15
CA GLY A 202 15.91 -15.19 -0.22
C GLY A 202 16.60 -14.12 -1.08
N GLY A 203 16.67 -12.87 -0.61
CA GLY A 203 17.25 -11.75 -1.34
C GLY A 203 16.19 -10.77 -1.84
N LEU A 204 16.41 -9.47 -1.60
CA LEU A 204 15.54 -8.41 -2.12
C LEU A 204 16.14 -7.77 -3.37
N GLN A 205 15.30 -7.56 -4.38
CA GLN A 205 15.61 -6.77 -5.57
C GLN A 205 15.02 -5.37 -5.44
N ASP A 206 15.59 -4.41 -6.16
CA ASP A 206 15.09 -3.04 -6.18
C ASP A 206 13.70 -2.97 -6.83
N LEU A 207 12.84 -2.14 -6.24
CA LEU A 207 11.41 -2.14 -6.51
C LEU A 207 11.03 -1.02 -7.47
N SER A 208 10.39 -1.34 -8.59
CA SER A 208 9.81 -0.33 -9.47
C SER A 208 8.64 0.39 -8.77
N ILE A 209 8.73 1.73 -8.67
CA ILE A 209 7.79 2.59 -7.95
C ILE A 209 7.14 3.67 -8.83
N SER A 210 7.32 3.64 -10.16
CA SER A 210 6.60 4.54 -11.07
C SER A 210 6.21 3.89 -12.40
N ARG A 211 5.31 4.52 -13.15
CA ARG A 211 4.86 4.12 -14.49
C ARG A 211 4.75 5.34 -15.42
N THR A 212 4.86 5.10 -16.72
CA THR A 212 4.68 6.11 -17.79
C THR A 212 3.52 5.78 -18.75
N THR A 213 2.91 4.60 -18.62
CA THR A 213 1.95 4.05 -19.59
C THR A 213 0.51 4.55 -19.41
N PHE A 214 0.19 5.21 -18.29
CA PHE A 214 -1.11 5.81 -18.02
C PHE A 214 -0.96 7.04 -17.13
N ASP A 215 -2.00 7.88 -17.08
CA ASP A 215 -2.03 9.19 -16.42
C ASP A 215 -2.94 9.24 -15.18
N TRP A 216 -3.61 8.13 -14.86
CA TRP A 216 -4.47 8.02 -13.68
C TRP A 216 -3.70 7.64 -12.41
N GLY A 217 -2.97 8.61 -11.85
CA GLY A 217 -2.19 8.47 -10.62
C GLY A 217 -1.54 9.77 -10.16
N ILE A 218 -0.78 9.71 -9.06
CA ILE A 218 -0.08 10.87 -8.50
C ILE A 218 1.21 11.13 -9.30
N PRO A 219 1.42 12.33 -9.86
CA PRO A 219 2.65 12.64 -10.59
C PRO A 219 3.89 12.61 -9.69
N VAL A 220 4.98 12.03 -10.19
CA VAL A 220 6.29 12.07 -9.55
C VAL A 220 6.79 13.53 -9.50
N PRO A 221 7.26 14.02 -8.33
CA PRO A 221 7.87 15.35 -8.21
C PRO A 221 9.00 15.53 -9.22
N SER A 222 9.04 16.68 -9.89
CA SER A 222 10.04 17.05 -10.91
C SER A 222 10.07 16.20 -12.19
N ASP A 223 9.25 15.15 -12.33
CA ASP A 223 9.13 14.35 -13.56
C ASP A 223 7.67 13.92 -13.81
N PRO A 224 6.79 14.83 -14.27
CA PRO A 224 5.35 14.59 -14.38
C PRO A 224 4.96 13.60 -15.48
N LYS A 225 5.92 13.12 -16.29
CA LYS A 225 5.70 12.01 -17.21
C LYS A 225 5.51 10.68 -16.47
N HIS A 226 6.03 10.60 -15.26
CA HIS A 226 5.84 9.46 -14.38
C HIS A 226 4.72 9.72 -13.38
N ILE A 227 3.92 8.69 -13.15
CA ILE A 227 3.04 8.59 -11.98
C ILE A 227 3.61 7.58 -11.00
N MET A 228 3.37 7.82 -9.71
CA MET A 228 3.71 6.89 -8.65
C MET A 228 2.93 5.59 -8.84
N TYR A 229 3.62 4.47 -8.67
CA TYR A 229 2.98 3.16 -8.69
C TYR A 229 2.30 2.88 -7.33
N VAL A 230 1.38 1.92 -7.34
CA VAL A 230 0.43 1.63 -6.26
C VAL A 230 1.08 1.51 -4.87
N TRP A 231 2.33 1.03 -4.78
CA TRP A 231 3.01 0.86 -3.51
C TRP A 231 3.21 2.17 -2.74
N VAL A 232 3.71 3.22 -3.40
CA VAL A 232 3.97 4.50 -2.72
C VAL A 232 2.67 5.25 -2.49
N ASP A 233 1.76 5.22 -3.46
CA ASP A 233 0.45 5.87 -3.38
C ASP A 233 -0.40 5.26 -2.24
N ALA A 234 -0.77 3.99 -2.38
CA ALA A 234 -1.68 3.35 -1.46
C ALA A 234 -1.13 3.26 -0.03
N LEU A 235 0.13 2.86 0.18
CA LEU A 235 0.66 2.69 1.55
C LEU A 235 0.79 4.03 2.32
N THR A 236 0.95 5.16 1.62
CA THR A 236 1.07 6.47 2.25
C THR A 236 -0.22 6.93 2.93
N ASN A 237 -1.37 6.31 2.62
CA ASN A 237 -2.68 6.66 3.19
C ASN A 237 -2.66 6.70 4.74
N TYR A 238 -1.90 5.79 5.35
CA TYR A 238 -1.81 5.63 6.79
C TYR A 238 -1.23 6.86 7.50
N ILE A 239 -0.27 7.54 6.85
CA ILE A 239 0.32 8.77 7.40
C ILE A 239 -0.41 10.02 6.90
N THR A 240 -1.03 9.97 5.70
CA THR A 240 -1.87 11.05 5.18
C THR A 240 -3.01 11.39 6.13
N ALA A 241 -3.71 10.38 6.65
CA ALA A 241 -4.85 10.58 7.56
C ALA A 241 -4.46 11.18 8.92
N LEU A 242 -3.15 11.27 9.20
CA LEU A 242 -2.58 11.93 10.38
C LEU A 242 -2.02 13.32 10.08
N GLY A 243 -2.13 13.81 8.85
CA GLY A 243 -1.68 15.16 8.46
C GLY A 243 -0.23 15.24 7.98
N TYR A 244 0.41 14.11 7.65
CA TYR A 244 1.71 14.13 6.96
C TYR A 244 1.63 15.05 5.70
N PRO A 245 2.69 15.81 5.36
CA PRO A 245 4.06 15.80 5.87
C PRO A 245 4.33 16.54 7.18
N ASP A 246 3.34 17.13 7.84
CA ASP A 246 3.54 17.81 9.11
C ASP A 246 3.69 16.81 10.28
N VAL A 247 4.91 16.34 10.51
CA VAL A 247 5.23 15.40 11.59
C VAL A 247 5.12 16.00 13.00
N GLN A 248 5.03 17.33 13.11
CA GLN A 248 4.78 18.02 14.37
C GLN A 248 3.29 18.32 14.58
N GLY A 249 2.45 18.01 13.59
CA GLY A 249 1.01 18.13 13.66
C GLY A 249 0.43 17.24 14.77
N GLU A 250 -0.64 17.72 15.41
CA GLU A 250 -1.23 17.09 16.59
C GLU A 250 -1.54 15.61 16.39
N LEU A 251 -2.17 15.26 15.25
CA LEU A 251 -2.55 13.87 14.96
C LEU A 251 -1.33 12.99 14.70
N PHE A 252 -0.36 13.47 13.92
CA PHE A 252 0.85 12.69 13.60
C PHE A 252 1.67 12.41 14.86
N ALA A 253 1.96 13.46 15.65
CA ALA A 253 2.74 13.35 16.88
C ALA A 253 2.06 12.45 17.93
N LYS A 254 0.73 12.38 17.92
CA LYS A 254 -0.06 11.58 18.87
C LYS A 254 -0.24 10.12 18.44
N TYR A 255 -0.50 9.86 17.16
CA TYR A 255 -0.97 8.55 16.70
C TYR A 255 0.06 7.76 15.90
N TRP A 256 1.07 8.38 15.29
CA TRP A 256 2.13 7.66 14.58
C TRP A 256 3.24 7.21 15.54
N PRO A 257 3.77 5.98 15.44
CA PRO A 257 3.43 4.91 14.48
C PRO A 257 2.11 4.20 14.79
N ALA A 258 1.47 3.64 13.76
CA ALA A 258 0.29 2.79 13.92
C ALA A 258 0.57 1.57 14.81
N ASP A 259 -0.40 1.17 15.62
CA ASP A 259 -0.32 0.00 16.51
C ASP A 259 -0.77 -1.28 15.82
N VAL A 260 -1.66 -1.19 14.82
CA VAL A 260 -2.08 -2.34 14.00
C VAL A 260 -2.51 -1.89 12.61
N HIS A 261 -1.97 -2.55 11.57
CA HIS A 261 -2.56 -2.55 10.23
C HIS A 261 -3.27 -3.89 10.00
N VAL A 262 -4.60 -3.88 9.92
CA VAL A 262 -5.40 -5.07 9.62
C VAL A 262 -5.56 -5.20 8.12
N ILE A 263 -5.06 -6.29 7.56
CA ILE A 263 -4.94 -6.48 6.10
C ILE A 263 -5.29 -7.91 5.68
N GLY A 264 -5.71 -8.07 4.42
CA GLY A 264 -5.77 -9.37 3.75
C GLY A 264 -4.39 -10.02 3.55
N LYS A 265 -4.36 -11.36 3.48
CA LYS A 265 -3.12 -12.14 3.31
C LYS A 265 -2.36 -11.81 2.02
N ASP A 266 -3.06 -11.41 0.96
CA ASP A 266 -2.47 -11.24 -0.38
C ASP A 266 -1.60 -9.98 -0.46
N ILE A 267 -1.76 -9.05 0.49
CA ILE A 267 -1.05 -7.77 0.57
C ILE A 267 -0.04 -7.71 1.73
N THR A 268 0.23 -8.85 2.40
CA THR A 268 1.17 -8.92 3.53
C THR A 268 2.57 -8.46 3.15
N ARG A 269 3.09 -8.85 1.97
CA ARG A 269 4.43 -8.44 1.52
C ARG A 269 4.58 -6.92 1.42
N PHE A 270 3.53 -6.23 0.95
CA PHE A 270 3.57 -4.78 0.79
C PHE A 270 3.68 -4.07 2.13
N HIS A 271 2.93 -4.54 3.13
CA HIS A 271 2.89 -3.95 4.46
C HIS A 271 4.07 -4.34 5.35
N ALA A 272 4.61 -5.55 5.17
CA ALA A 272 5.66 -6.08 6.03
C ALA A 272 7.08 -5.87 5.47
N VAL A 273 7.23 -5.61 4.16
CA VAL A 273 8.53 -5.43 3.49
C VAL A 273 8.67 -4.02 2.92
N TYR A 274 7.76 -3.61 2.03
CA TYR A 274 7.93 -2.34 1.31
C TYR A 274 7.65 -1.15 2.22
N TRP A 275 6.54 -1.21 2.96
CA TRP A 275 6.13 -0.12 3.85
C TRP A 275 7.17 0.26 4.91
N PRO A 276 7.70 -0.67 5.74
CA PRO A 276 8.76 -0.32 6.70
C PRO A 276 10.02 0.21 6.01
N ALA A 277 10.39 -0.32 4.85
CA ALA A 277 11.54 0.19 4.09
C ALA A 277 11.33 1.64 3.61
N PHE A 278 10.16 1.96 3.06
CA PHE A 278 9.80 3.33 2.66
C PHE A 278 9.80 4.29 3.85
N LEU A 279 9.20 3.88 4.98
CA LEU A 279 9.17 4.68 6.20
C LEU A 279 10.58 4.95 6.71
N TRP A 280 11.44 3.94 6.78
CA TRP A 280 12.83 4.12 7.21
C TRP A 280 13.65 4.99 6.27
N SER A 281 13.46 4.85 4.96
CA SER A 281 14.06 5.74 3.95
C SER A 281 13.61 7.18 4.13
N ALA A 282 12.33 7.39 4.46
CA ALA A 282 11.76 8.70 4.73
C ALA A 282 12.07 9.26 6.13
N GLY A 283 12.83 8.53 6.97
CA GLY A 283 13.16 8.94 8.34
C GLY A 283 12.02 8.79 9.35
N LEU A 284 11.04 7.93 9.07
CA LEU A 284 9.87 7.66 9.91
C LEU A 284 9.99 6.30 10.63
N ALA A 285 9.31 6.19 11.77
CA ALA A 285 9.17 4.92 12.48
C ALA A 285 8.28 3.94 11.70
N ALA A 286 8.62 2.65 11.75
CA ALA A 286 7.75 1.57 11.30
C ALA A 286 6.54 1.39 12.25
N PRO A 287 5.44 0.76 11.80
CA PRO A 287 4.35 0.32 12.68
C PRO A 287 4.87 -0.54 13.84
N GLN A 288 4.14 -0.55 14.95
CA GLN A 288 4.50 -1.29 16.17
C GLN A 288 3.72 -2.59 16.31
#